data_AF-A0A917RZ48-F1
#
_entry.id   AF-A0A917RZ48-F1
#
_cell.length_a   1.000
_cell.length_b   1.000
_cell.length_c   1.000
_cell.angle_alpha   90.00
_cell.angle_beta   90.00
_cell.angle_gamma   90.00
#
_symmetry.space_group_name_H-M   'P 1'
#
loop_
_entity.id
_entity.type
_entity.pdbx_description
1 polymer ?
#
loop_
_entity_poly.entity_id
_entity_poly.type
_entity_poly.pdbx_seq_one_letter_code
_entity_poly.pdbx_strand_id
1 'polypeptide(L)'
;MSNHTATVMRDGELWIIEVVDLESVTQARVLGDAELAARELIAVSTGSALEDVTVDLEVLVLGVSRLTERLDKIRNEREHAAALEADAADEK
;
A
#
# COMPACT_ATOMS: atom_id res chain seq x y z
N MET A 1 -20.95 0.79 -1.23
CA MET A 1 -19.50 0.54 -1.30
C MET A 1 -18.70 1.84 -1.46
N SER A 2 -17.85 2.13 -0.48
CA SER A 2 -16.92 3.26 -0.42
C SER A 2 -15.48 2.72 -0.44
N ASN A 3 -14.58 3.38 -1.16
CA ASN A 3 -13.18 2.97 -1.29
C ASN A 3 -12.27 3.99 -0.61
N HIS A 4 -11.41 3.50 0.28
CA HIS A 4 -10.49 4.31 1.07
C HIS A 4 -9.05 3.80 0.90
N THR A 5 -8.08 4.67 1.12
CA THR A 5 -6.66 4.31 1.15
C THR A 5 -6.16 4.43 2.58
N ALA A 6 -5.46 3.41 3.04
CA ALA A 6 -4.84 3.44 4.36
C ALA A 6 -3.37 3.03 4.29
N THR A 7 -2.56 3.75 5.05
CA THR A 7 -1.12 3.55 5.14
C THR A 7 -0.80 2.73 6.37
N VAL A 8 0.01 1.68 6.23
CA VAL A 8 0.38 0.78 7.31
C VAL A 8 1.87 0.86 7.57
N MET A 9 2.27 1.12 8.80
CA MET A 9 3.67 1.27 9.21
C MET A 9 3.97 0.45 10.46
N ARG A 10 5.17 -0.14 10.53
CA ARG A 10 5.62 -0.81 11.75
C ARG A 10 6.18 0.21 12.74
N ASP A 11 5.59 0.30 13.93
CA ASP A 11 6.12 1.08 15.06
C ASP A 11 6.30 0.17 16.28
N GLY A 12 7.55 -0.15 16.58
CA GLY A 12 7.91 -1.13 17.61
C GLY A 12 7.25 -2.50 17.38
N GLU A 13 6.38 -2.88 18.31
CA GLU A 13 5.64 -4.15 18.28
C GLU A 13 4.29 -4.08 17.57
N LEU A 14 3.84 -2.89 17.19
CA LEU A 14 2.52 -2.65 16.62
C LEU A 14 2.63 -2.23 15.16
N TRP A 15 1.59 -2.53 14.40
CA TRP A 15 1.34 -1.91 13.11
C TRP A 15 0.42 -0.73 13.34
N ILE A 16 0.84 0.45 12.93
CA ILE A 16 0.05 1.67 12.91
C ILE A 16 -0.62 1.74 11.54
N ILE A 17 -1.92 1.98 11.53
CA ILE A 17 -2.72 2.11 10.32
C ILE A 17 -3.36 3.49 10.31
N GLU A 18 -3.04 4.29 9.29
CA GLU A 18 -3.54 5.64 9.09
C GLU A 18 -4.49 5.67 7.89
N VAL A 19 -5.72 6.14 8.10
CA VAL A 19 -6.70 6.36 7.03
C VAL A 19 -6.66 7.85 6.68
N VAL A 20 -6.01 8.18 5.57
CA VAL A 20 -5.58 9.55 5.24
C VAL A 20 -6.76 10.50 5.07
N ASP A 21 -7.81 10.07 4.38
CA ASP A 21 -8.99 10.89 4.08
C ASP A 21 -9.89 11.15 5.31
N LEU A 22 -9.71 10.34 6.37
CA LEU A 22 -10.43 10.50 7.63
C LEU A 22 -9.58 11.12 8.74
N GLU A 23 -8.32 11.46 8.46
CA GLU A 23 -7.35 11.96 9.46
C GLU A 23 -7.35 11.10 10.74
N SER A 24 -7.54 9.79 10.58
CA SER A 24 -7.83 8.85 11.67
C SER A 24 -6.82 7.70 11.69
N VAL A 25 -6.48 7.23 12.89
CA VAL A 25 -5.47 6.18 13.11
C VAL A 25 -6.05 5.04 13.95
N THR A 26 -5.66 3.82 13.59
CA THR A 26 -5.85 2.61 14.40
C THR A 26 -4.56 1.78 14.44
N GLN A 27 -4.59 0.64 15.12
CA GLN A 27 -3.42 -0.21 15.31
C GLN A 27 -3.77 -1.69 15.33
N ALA A 28 -2.83 -2.52 14.87
CA ALA A 28 -2.94 -3.98 14.86
C ALA A 28 -1.67 -4.66 15.38
N ARG A 29 -1.82 -5.87 15.95
CA ARG A 29 -0.68 -6.67 16.45
C ARG A 29 0.08 -7.37 15.31
N VAL A 30 -0.65 -7.83 14.30
CA VAL A 30 -0.12 -8.50 13.11
C VAL A 30 -0.61 -7.77 11.85
N LEU A 31 0.18 -7.83 10.77
CA LEU A 31 -0.15 -7.13 9.52
C LEU A 31 -1.43 -7.66 8.87
N GLY A 32 -1.73 -8.95 9.04
CA GLY A 32 -2.94 -9.56 8.48
C GLY A 32 -4.25 -8.98 9.03
N ASP A 33 -4.21 -8.34 10.19
CA ASP A 33 -5.39 -7.71 10.80
C ASP A 33 -5.54 -6.23 10.40
N ALA A 34 -4.56 -5.67 9.67
CA ALA A 34 -4.53 -4.24 9.34
C ALA A 34 -5.73 -3.81 8.49
N GLU A 35 -6.15 -4.64 7.52
CA GLU A 35 -7.29 -4.33 6.64
C GLU A 35 -8.59 -4.29 7.44
N LEU A 36 -8.82 -5.30 8.30
CA LEU A 36 -10.00 -5.35 9.14
C LEU A 36 -10.04 -4.17 10.10
N ALA A 37 -8.93 -3.86 10.77
CA ALA A 37 -8.85 -2.72 11.68
C ALA A 37 -9.15 -1.39 10.98
N ALA A 38 -8.64 -1.18 9.76
CA ALA A 38 -8.94 0.00 8.96
C ALA A 38 -10.42 0.09 8.59
N ARG A 39 -11.01 -1.03 8.13
CA ARG A 39 -12.42 -1.10 7.75
C ARG A 39 -13.34 -0.84 8.94
N GLU A 40 -13.02 -1.38 10.11
CA GLU A 40 -13.76 -1.14 11.35
C GLU A 40 -13.71 0.34 11.76
N LEU A 41 -12.51 0.96 11.70
CA LEU A 41 -12.36 2.39 11.96
C LEU A 41 -13.21 3.24 11.00
N ILE A 42 -13.15 2.97 9.69
CA ILE A 42 -13.93 3.69 8.68
C ILE A 42 -15.43 3.50 8.89
N ALA A 43 -15.88 2.27 9.14
CA ALA A 43 -17.28 1.96 9.35
C ALA A 43 -17.84 2.74 10.56
N VAL A 44 -17.10 2.76 11.67
CA VAL A 44 -17.50 3.51 12.87
C VAL A 44 -17.47 5.03 12.62
N SER A 45 -16.43 5.54 11.97
CA SER A 45 -16.28 6.98 11.71
C SER A 45 -17.30 7.53 10.71
N THR A 46 -17.72 6.72 9.74
CA THR A 46 -18.64 7.14 8.66
C THR A 46 -20.08 6.68 8.88
N GLY A 47 -20.33 5.79 9.85
CA GLY A 47 -21.64 5.15 10.05
C GLY A 47 -22.02 4.15 8.96
N SER A 48 -21.06 3.66 8.18
CA SER A 48 -21.27 2.70 7.10
C SER A 48 -21.25 1.26 7.62
N ALA A 49 -21.92 0.33 6.90
CA ALA A 49 -21.75 -1.10 7.17
C ALA A 49 -20.34 -1.56 6.79
N LEU A 50 -19.78 -2.53 7.53
CA LEU A 50 -18.41 -3.01 7.30
C LEU A 50 -18.24 -3.64 5.91
N GLU A 51 -19.24 -4.36 5.41
CA GLU A 51 -19.28 -4.94 4.06
C GLU A 51 -19.27 -3.89 2.94
N ASP A 52 -19.67 -2.66 3.24
CA ASP A 52 -19.67 -1.55 2.29
C ASP A 52 -18.35 -0.79 2.26
N VAL A 53 -17.37 -1.14 3.10
CA VAL A 53 -16.06 -0.49 3.14
C VAL A 53 -15.03 -1.36 2.43
N THR A 54 -14.40 -0.81 1.40
CA THR A 54 -13.22 -1.37 0.74
C THR A 54 -12.00 -0.50 1.09
N VAL A 55 -10.88 -1.13 1.40
CA VAL A 55 -9.63 -0.45 1.76
C VAL A 55 -8.50 -0.97 0.89
N ASP A 56 -7.76 -0.04 0.30
CA ASP A 56 -6.46 -0.30 -0.32
C ASP A 56 -5.35 0.00 0.70
N LEU A 57 -4.49 -0.97 0.98
CA LEU A 57 -3.45 -0.86 2.00
C LEU A 57 -2.08 -0.61 1.39
N GLU A 58 -1.47 0.51 1.75
CA GLU A 58 -0.09 0.83 1.40
C GLU A 58 0.84 0.55 2.59
N VAL A 59 1.69 -0.48 2.48
CA VAL A 59 2.63 -0.82 3.57
C VAL A 59 3.92 0.00 3.43
N LEU A 60 4.16 0.90 4.37
CA LEU A 60 5.40 1.65 4.52
C LEU A 60 6.37 0.92 5.44
N VAL A 61 7.51 0.54 4.88
CA VAL A 61 8.62 -0.03 5.65
C VAL A 61 9.64 1.09 5.91
N LEU A 62 9.58 1.70 7.09
CA LEU A 62 10.58 2.68 7.53
C LEU A 62 11.89 1.97 7.90
N GLY A 63 13.02 2.49 7.42
CA GLY A 63 14.35 1.85 7.55
C GLY A 63 14.90 1.30 6.23
N VAL A 64 14.24 1.61 5.12
CA VAL A 64 14.50 1.01 3.83
C VAL A 64 15.06 2.03 2.85
N SER A 65 16.17 2.65 3.21
CA SER A 65 17.05 3.28 2.23
C SER A 65 17.65 2.25 1.24
N ARG A 66 17.52 0.93 1.51
CA ARG A 66 18.13 -0.17 0.72
C ARG A 66 17.19 -0.98 -0.18
N LEU A 67 15.87 -1.02 0.04
CA LEU A 67 14.94 -1.80 -0.83
C LEU A 67 14.37 -0.93 -1.95
N THR A 68 14.21 0.38 -1.75
CA THR A 68 13.88 1.32 -2.83
C THR A 68 14.95 1.29 -3.91
N GLU A 69 16.24 1.35 -3.54
CA GLU A 69 17.35 1.18 -4.51
C GLU A 69 17.28 -0.15 -5.28
N ARG A 70 16.84 -1.24 -4.63
CA ARG A 70 16.81 -2.58 -5.24
C ARG A 70 15.57 -2.82 -6.09
N LEU A 71 14.43 -2.21 -5.74
CA LEU A 71 13.20 -2.25 -6.53
C LEU A 71 13.23 -1.28 -7.71
N ASP A 72 13.83 -0.10 -7.56
CA ASP A 72 14.09 0.83 -8.68
C ASP A 72 15.05 0.20 -9.69
N LYS A 73 16.06 -0.55 -9.24
CA LYS A 73 16.96 -1.29 -10.13
C LYS A 73 16.21 -2.35 -10.96
N ILE A 74 15.27 -3.08 -10.35
CA ILE A 74 14.47 -4.11 -11.05
C ILE A 74 13.46 -3.48 -12.02
N ARG A 75 12.87 -2.33 -11.68
CA ARG A 75 11.98 -1.57 -12.59
C ARG A 75 12.76 -1.01 -13.79
N ASN A 76 13.93 -0.42 -13.54
CA ASN A 76 14.77 0.18 -14.58
C ASN A 76 15.41 -0.87 -15.52
N GLU A 77 15.77 -2.06 -14.99
CA GLU A 77 16.25 -3.19 -15.81
C GLU A 77 15.17 -3.76 -16.74
N ARG A 78 13.88 -3.65 -16.39
CA ARG A 78 12.76 -4.08 -17.25
C ARG A 78 12.39 -3.04 -18.31
N GLU A 79 12.49 -1.75 -18.00
CA GLU A 79 12.27 -0.69 -18.99
C GLU A 79 13.35 -0.67 -20.08
N HIS A 80 14.61 -0.98 -19.74
CA HIS A 80 15.69 -1.12 -20.74
C HIS A 80 15.55 -2.36 -21.64
N ALA A 81 15.00 -3.46 -21.13
CA ALA A 81 14.76 -4.67 -21.92
C ALA A 81 13.61 -4.47 -22.93
N ALA A 82 12.57 -3.71 -22.56
CA ALA A 82 11.45 -3.41 -23.45
C ALA A 82 11.83 -2.44 -24.59
N ALA A 83 12.73 -1.49 -24.33
CA ALA A 83 13.17 -0.53 -25.35
C ALA A 83 14.00 -1.19 -26.48
N LEU A 84 14.84 -2.19 -26.14
CA LEU A 84 15.65 -2.91 -27.12
C LEU A 84 14.84 -3.89 -28.00
N GLU A 85 13.73 -4.44 -27.49
CA GLU A 85 12.82 -5.25 -28.32
C GLU A 85 11.98 -4.41 -29.29
N ALA A 86 11.64 -3.17 -28.91
CA ALA A 86 10.90 -2.26 -29.79
C ALA A 86 11.76 -1.81 -31.00
N ASP A 87 13.02 -1.43 -30.77
CA ASP A 87 13.92 -1.01 -31.85
C ASP A 87 14.29 -2.17 -32.80
N ALA A 88 14.37 -3.41 -32.30
CA ALA A 88 14.65 -4.58 -33.12
C ALA A 88 13.45 -5.04 -33.98
N ALA A 89 12.23 -4.61 -33.65
CA ALA A 89 11.02 -4.95 -34.39
C ALA A 89 10.70 -3.98 -35.54
N ASP A 90 11.26 -2.77 -35.53
CA ASP A 90 11.01 -1.72 -36.54
C ASP A 90 12.00 -1.75 -37.73
N GLU A 91 13.06 -2.57 -37.69
CA GLU A 91 14.05 -2.69 -38.78
C GLU A 91 13.78 -3.90 -39.73
N LYS A 92 12.51 -4.16 -40.07
CA LYS A 92 12.14 -5.15 -41.10
C LYS A 92 11.43 -4.58 -42.32
#